data_AF-A0A7S0INZ6-F1
#
_entry.id   AF-A0A7S0INZ6-F1
#
_cell.length_a   1.000
_cell.length_b   1.000
_cell.length_c   1.000
_cell.angle_alpha   90.00
_cell.angle_beta   90.00
_cell.angle_gamma   90.00
#
_symmetry.space_group_name_H-M   'P 1'
#
loop_
_entity.id
_entity.type
_entity.pdbx_description
1 polymer ?
#
loop_
_entity_poly.entity_id
_entity_poly.type
_entity_poly.pdbx_seq_one_letter_code
_entity_poly.pdbx_strand_id
1 'polypeptide(L)'
;GWAAGDAIAVAPYTFQDAAEEFSIAAVGPECTIHLNATIGLAHRGTAEPKAMNTEVLNLNRPVLFTGPTYPRRPRAGVARSGHQGIVTSQRDGGVMALSYVAVENCGRPLLGEYCLHWHRVDDCTECVFRGVAVVRGANKGLTIHGTHGATVVDSVFYDIKGSYIYVENGQETGNTISASVLGCPIFTGKGIGSTYCECQDCVASHRDGDSNEQSGLYLFSAAQHVTGNHIFNMDNCHFHNQLAGPLGQDRARGRVCPSMTRVLSFDDNVFHNCAGFGYYVNGGYPLELAAEPTAAGVDAGFVRDWSSCAPIDVRTGADNSAPNVFYRHHEYHTGGFGFGAYSHGDVMLVDSVLHKIYWKMWRRGKRTGPFCDRCVLNEGGNGPGGNGLFEFRDSTIRGTLAVNHHCNTGELALGGMCQSHYLFTGVDPPPRALVDEVSPQSVQTAVLVTTSQGSAYITGDHGAHLAFDDAECAPSAVFSEHTPSRACPPSYGLRQLIIYSADRGDLSITVDGGATYSIPFQDRAVRNDGFSSDAYGSTLPSCSADDPHGCRNYMRAKGYVAIVKNAS
;
A
#
# COMPACT_ATOMS: atom_id res chain seq x y z
N GLY A 1 -1.64 26.21 -22.46
CA GLY A 1 -1.93 27.26 -21.46
C GLY A 1 -3.42 27.27 -21.18
N TRP A 2 -3.85 27.91 -20.11
CA TRP A 2 -5.27 27.97 -19.71
C TRP A 2 -5.97 29.08 -20.50
N ALA A 3 -7.25 28.89 -20.84
CA ALA A 3 -8.03 29.84 -21.63
C ALA A 3 -9.46 30.01 -21.09
N ALA A 4 -10.09 31.14 -21.43
CA ALA A 4 -11.52 31.31 -21.19
C ALA A 4 -12.32 30.22 -21.90
N GLY A 5 -13.28 29.61 -21.18
CA GLY A 5 -14.04 28.45 -21.62
C GLY A 5 -13.46 27.11 -21.21
N ASP A 6 -12.23 27.04 -20.68
CA ASP A 6 -11.69 25.78 -20.17
C ASP A 6 -12.48 25.28 -18.97
N ALA A 7 -12.88 24.00 -19.00
CA ALA A 7 -13.41 23.30 -17.85
C ALA A 7 -12.25 22.90 -16.92
N ILE A 8 -12.46 23.13 -15.63
CA ILE A 8 -11.54 22.75 -14.58
C ILE A 8 -12.26 22.03 -13.45
N ALA A 9 -11.55 21.13 -12.77
CA ALA A 9 -11.96 20.60 -11.47
C ALA A 9 -10.96 21.03 -10.39
N VAL A 10 -11.44 21.28 -9.19
CA VAL A 10 -10.66 21.74 -8.05
C VAL A 10 -10.82 20.71 -6.92
N ALA A 11 -9.70 20.12 -6.49
CA ALA A 11 -9.71 19.10 -5.45
C ALA A 11 -10.11 19.69 -4.09
N PRO A 12 -10.82 18.93 -3.24
CA PRO A 12 -11.17 19.40 -1.91
C PRO A 12 -9.94 19.51 -1.01
N TYR A 13 -10.01 20.42 -0.04
CA TYR A 13 -9.08 20.41 1.09
C TYR A 13 -9.64 19.60 2.26
N THR A 14 -10.89 19.84 2.68
CA THR A 14 -11.47 19.16 3.84
C THR A 14 -11.79 17.70 3.53
N PHE A 15 -11.49 16.79 4.47
CA PHE A 15 -11.87 15.38 4.33
C PHE A 15 -13.38 15.23 4.06
N GLN A 16 -13.73 14.38 3.09
CA GLN A 16 -15.10 14.09 2.63
C GLN A 16 -15.83 15.21 1.86
N ASP A 17 -15.17 16.34 1.60
CA ASP A 17 -15.71 17.33 0.68
C ASP A 17 -15.66 16.80 -0.78
N ALA A 18 -16.62 17.24 -1.59
CA ALA A 18 -16.62 16.98 -3.03
C ALA A 18 -15.57 17.87 -3.73
N ALA A 19 -15.10 17.44 -4.90
CA ALA A 19 -14.41 18.35 -5.81
C ALA A 19 -15.40 19.32 -6.45
N GLU A 20 -14.94 20.54 -6.73
CA GLU A 20 -15.76 21.56 -7.40
C GLU A 20 -15.36 21.71 -8.87
N GLU A 21 -16.35 21.83 -9.75
CA GLU A 21 -16.14 22.02 -11.19
C GLU A 21 -16.53 23.43 -11.63
N PHE A 22 -15.68 24.04 -12.45
CA PHE A 22 -15.86 25.39 -12.95
C PHE A 22 -15.52 25.49 -14.43
N SER A 23 -15.93 26.60 -15.05
CA SER A 23 -15.34 27.06 -16.30
C SER A 23 -14.58 28.35 -16.07
N ILE A 24 -13.43 28.50 -16.73
CA ILE A 24 -12.67 29.75 -16.70
C ILE A 24 -13.46 30.82 -17.46
N ALA A 25 -13.84 31.88 -16.78
CA ALA A 25 -14.49 33.04 -17.39
C ALA A 25 -13.47 33.94 -18.10
N ALA A 26 -12.31 34.16 -17.48
CA ALA A 26 -11.22 34.96 -18.06
C ALA A 26 -9.88 34.61 -17.43
N VAL A 27 -8.79 34.77 -18.19
CA VAL A 27 -7.41 34.70 -17.69
C VAL A 27 -6.90 36.13 -17.53
N GLY A 28 -6.50 36.47 -16.30
CA GLY A 28 -5.99 37.79 -15.94
C GLY A 28 -4.46 37.85 -15.91
N PRO A 29 -3.89 39.00 -15.52
CA PRO A 29 -2.46 39.14 -15.27
C PRO A 29 -2.03 38.35 -14.01
N GLU A 30 -0.71 38.20 -13.82
CA GLU A 30 -0.11 37.69 -12.57
C GLU A 30 -0.64 36.32 -12.13
N CYS A 31 -0.83 35.38 -13.07
CA CYS A 31 -1.35 34.03 -12.80
C CYS A 31 -2.76 34.01 -12.17
N THR A 32 -3.59 35.03 -12.43
CA THR A 32 -4.98 35.09 -11.95
C THR A 32 -5.94 34.47 -12.95
N ILE A 33 -6.89 33.68 -12.46
CA ILE A 33 -7.98 33.09 -13.24
C ILE A 33 -9.31 33.50 -12.61
N HIS A 34 -10.24 34.00 -13.43
CA HIS A 34 -11.61 34.29 -13.02
C HIS A 34 -12.50 33.09 -13.36
N LEU A 35 -13.22 32.58 -12.37
CA LEU A 35 -14.17 31.47 -12.55
C LEU A 35 -15.56 31.98 -12.91
N ASN A 36 -16.35 31.14 -13.58
CA ASN A 36 -17.74 31.44 -13.94
C ASN A 36 -18.71 31.41 -12.75
N ALA A 37 -18.28 30.93 -11.59
CA ALA A 37 -19.05 30.86 -10.36
C ALA A 37 -18.15 31.08 -9.13
N THR A 38 -18.78 31.39 -8.00
CA THR A 38 -18.08 31.49 -6.71
C THR A 38 -17.72 30.09 -6.21
N ILE A 39 -16.52 29.95 -5.65
CA ILE A 39 -16.06 28.74 -4.95
C ILE A 39 -16.90 28.54 -3.68
N GLY A 40 -17.44 27.33 -3.50
CA GLY A 40 -18.31 26.97 -2.37
C GLY A 40 -17.57 26.34 -1.19
N LEU A 41 -16.42 25.70 -1.42
CA LEU A 41 -15.68 24.94 -0.43
C LEU A 41 -14.32 25.56 -0.11
N ALA A 42 -13.72 25.12 1.00
CA ALA A 42 -12.38 25.55 1.35
C ALA A 42 -11.35 24.84 0.46
N HIS A 43 -10.45 25.61 -0.14
CA HIS A 43 -9.26 25.12 -0.84
C HIS A 43 -8.03 25.80 -0.25
N ARG A 44 -6.87 25.13 -0.33
CA ARG A 44 -5.63 25.62 0.29
C ARG A 44 -4.52 25.73 -0.75
N GLY A 45 -3.82 26.85 -0.74
CA GLY A 45 -2.63 27.08 -1.59
C GLY A 45 -1.54 27.77 -0.77
N THR A 46 -1.00 27.09 0.24
CA THR A 46 0.08 27.64 1.08
C THR A 46 1.37 26.88 0.86
N ALA A 47 2.48 27.62 0.67
CA ALA A 47 3.79 27.07 0.34
C ALA A 47 4.46 26.24 1.46
N GLU A 48 3.96 26.24 2.69
CA GLU A 48 4.58 25.53 3.82
C GLU A 48 3.54 24.97 4.83
N PRO A 49 3.74 23.73 5.34
CA PRO A 49 4.65 22.75 4.76
C PRO A 49 4.12 22.36 3.37
N LYS A 50 5.03 22.24 2.40
CA LYS A 50 4.86 22.02 0.94
C LYS A 50 3.77 21.05 0.43
N ALA A 51 3.05 20.37 1.31
CA ALA A 51 2.37 19.11 1.05
C ALA A 51 0.84 19.18 1.03
N MET A 52 0.20 20.35 1.07
CA MET A 52 -1.27 20.46 1.09
C MET A 52 -1.78 21.56 0.16
N ASN A 53 -1.29 21.60 -1.07
CA ASN A 53 -1.83 22.46 -2.11
C ASN A 53 -2.99 21.75 -2.80
N THR A 54 -4.08 22.47 -3.01
CA THR A 54 -5.19 21.99 -3.80
C THR A 54 -4.78 21.81 -5.27
N GLU A 55 -5.07 20.64 -5.79
CA GLU A 55 -4.94 20.29 -7.19
C GLU A 55 -6.02 21.00 -7.99
N VAL A 56 -5.61 21.63 -9.09
CA VAL A 56 -6.53 22.19 -10.07
C VAL A 56 -6.29 21.53 -11.41
N LEU A 57 -7.28 20.78 -11.85
CA LEU A 57 -7.22 19.91 -13.01
C LEU A 57 -7.78 20.68 -14.19
N ASN A 58 -6.97 20.92 -15.23
CA ASN A 58 -7.49 21.38 -16.51
C ASN A 58 -8.02 20.17 -17.30
N LEU A 59 -9.33 20.17 -17.59
CA LEU A 59 -10.01 19.06 -18.25
C LEU A 59 -10.07 19.21 -19.78
N ASN A 60 -9.70 20.38 -20.30
CA ASN A 60 -9.84 20.72 -21.72
C ASN A 60 -8.61 20.33 -22.53
N ARG A 61 -8.85 19.80 -23.74
CA ARG A 61 -7.82 19.47 -24.72
C ARG A 61 -8.30 19.80 -26.14
N PRO A 62 -7.40 20.08 -27.09
CA PRO A 62 -7.77 20.50 -28.45
C PRO A 62 -8.50 19.43 -29.27
N VAL A 63 -8.30 18.15 -28.94
CA VAL A 63 -8.94 17.01 -29.61
C VAL A 63 -9.79 16.26 -28.60
N LEU A 64 -11.04 15.98 -28.96
CA LEU A 64 -11.99 15.24 -28.13
C LEU A 64 -12.37 13.91 -28.78
N PHE A 65 -12.13 12.81 -28.08
CA PHE A 65 -12.68 11.49 -28.39
C PHE A 65 -13.89 11.26 -27.50
N THR A 66 -15.05 11.07 -28.11
CA THR A 66 -16.32 10.94 -27.37
C THR A 66 -17.22 9.91 -28.05
N GLY A 67 -18.08 9.27 -27.26
CA GLY A 67 -19.10 8.33 -27.72
C GLY A 67 -20.50 8.74 -27.29
N PRO A 68 -21.53 7.96 -27.69
CA PRO A 68 -22.87 8.13 -27.16
C PRO A 68 -22.85 8.08 -25.64
N THR A 69 -23.50 9.04 -24.99
CA THR A 69 -23.55 9.11 -23.53
C THR A 69 -24.19 7.85 -22.97
N TYR A 70 -23.56 7.27 -21.95
CA TYR A 70 -24.25 6.34 -21.08
C TYR A 70 -25.31 7.15 -20.29
N PRO A 71 -26.60 6.75 -20.26
CA PRO A 71 -27.63 7.54 -19.62
C PRO A 71 -27.34 7.64 -18.14
N ARG A 72 -27.03 8.87 -17.78
CA ARG A 72 -26.58 9.38 -16.48
C ARG A 72 -27.52 9.05 -15.32
N ARG A 73 -28.81 8.85 -15.63
CA ARG A 73 -29.82 8.25 -14.75
C ARG A 73 -30.71 7.34 -15.58
N PRO A 74 -31.04 6.11 -15.14
CA PRO A 74 -32.00 5.27 -15.85
C PRO A 74 -33.36 5.98 -15.85
N ARG A 75 -33.70 6.64 -16.96
CA ARG A 75 -35.06 7.13 -17.20
C ARG A 75 -35.92 5.95 -17.60
N ALA A 76 -37.15 5.89 -17.07
CA ALA A 76 -38.14 4.90 -17.51
C ALA A 76 -38.29 4.98 -19.04
N GLY A 77 -38.12 3.84 -19.73
CA GLY A 77 -38.24 3.75 -21.19
C GLY A 77 -36.96 3.99 -22.00
N VAL A 78 -35.82 4.34 -21.38
CA VAL A 78 -34.53 4.37 -22.09
C VAL A 78 -33.87 3.00 -21.97
N ALA A 79 -33.70 2.30 -23.10
CA ALA A 79 -33.00 1.04 -23.13
C ALA A 79 -31.58 1.22 -22.57
N ARG A 80 -31.22 0.43 -21.55
CA ARG A 80 -29.83 0.25 -21.11
C ARG A 80 -29.11 -0.53 -22.21
N SER A 81 -28.78 0.12 -23.32
CA SER A 81 -27.97 -0.53 -24.34
C SER A 81 -26.53 -0.57 -23.82
N GLY A 82 -26.04 -1.76 -23.46
CA GLY A 82 -24.69 -1.99 -22.92
C GLY A 82 -23.52 -1.66 -23.88
N HIS A 83 -23.76 -0.85 -24.91
CA HIS A 83 -22.80 -0.49 -25.96
C HIS A 83 -22.61 1.03 -26.11
N GLN A 84 -23.16 1.83 -25.19
CA GLN A 84 -22.91 3.28 -25.14
C GLN A 84 -21.50 3.54 -24.62
N GLY A 85 -20.88 4.61 -25.11
CA GLY A 85 -19.52 4.99 -24.81
C GLY A 85 -18.49 4.47 -25.81
N ILE A 86 -17.47 5.30 -26.05
CA ILE A 86 -16.32 4.95 -26.90
C ILE A 86 -15.37 4.02 -26.14
N VAL A 87 -14.87 2.99 -26.82
CA VAL A 87 -13.88 2.06 -26.27
C VAL A 87 -12.66 2.15 -27.16
N THR A 88 -11.49 2.35 -26.56
CA THR A 88 -10.23 2.36 -27.30
C THR A 88 -9.35 1.23 -26.79
N SER A 89 -8.74 0.49 -27.70
CA SER A 89 -7.89 -0.64 -27.35
C SER A 89 -6.86 -0.87 -28.43
N GLN A 90 -5.59 -0.84 -28.04
CA GLN A 90 -4.50 -1.41 -28.81
C GLN A 90 -4.38 -2.88 -28.44
N ARG A 91 -4.40 -3.79 -29.42
CA ARG A 91 -4.39 -5.24 -29.17
C ARG A 91 -3.22 -5.92 -29.86
N ASP A 92 -2.51 -6.76 -29.09
CA ASP A 92 -1.57 -7.76 -29.59
C ASP A 92 -0.47 -7.17 -30.51
N GLY A 93 0.12 -6.04 -30.10
CA GLY A 93 1.25 -5.37 -30.78
C GLY A 93 0.95 -3.96 -31.30
N GLY A 94 1.88 -3.39 -32.05
CA GLY A 94 1.81 -2.02 -32.59
C GLY A 94 2.18 -0.94 -31.56
N VAL A 95 1.76 0.30 -31.82
CA VAL A 95 1.94 1.44 -30.91
C VAL A 95 0.66 2.27 -30.86
N MET A 96 0.18 2.57 -29.66
CA MET A 96 -0.84 3.58 -29.42
C MET A 96 -0.22 4.68 -28.56
N ALA A 97 -0.06 5.85 -29.19
CA ALA A 97 0.46 7.04 -28.56
C ALA A 97 -0.54 8.19 -28.72
N LEU A 98 -0.93 8.80 -27.60
CA LEU A 98 -1.86 9.94 -27.55
C LEU A 98 -1.19 11.09 -26.80
N SER A 99 -1.34 12.30 -27.31
CA SER A 99 -0.81 13.50 -26.67
C SER A 99 -1.84 14.61 -26.68
N TYR A 100 -2.15 15.15 -25.50
CA TYR A 100 -3.07 16.28 -25.33
C TYR A 100 -4.45 16.04 -25.96
N VAL A 101 -5.04 14.87 -25.68
CA VAL A 101 -6.39 14.46 -26.11
C VAL A 101 -7.30 14.36 -24.90
N ALA A 102 -8.53 14.85 -25.03
CA ALA A 102 -9.61 14.60 -24.08
C ALA A 102 -10.39 13.37 -24.53
N VAL A 103 -10.73 12.50 -23.59
CA VAL A 103 -11.54 11.31 -23.81
C VAL A 103 -12.71 11.37 -22.84
N GLU A 104 -13.93 11.34 -23.36
CA GLU A 104 -15.13 11.41 -22.53
C GLU A 104 -16.22 10.46 -22.99
N ASN A 105 -17.23 10.22 -22.13
CA ASN A 105 -18.31 9.28 -22.42
C ASN A 105 -17.72 7.98 -22.97
N CYS A 106 -16.76 7.42 -22.24
CA CYS A 106 -15.93 6.30 -22.66
C CYS A 106 -16.10 5.09 -21.75
N GLY A 107 -15.65 3.94 -22.20
CA GLY A 107 -15.82 2.66 -21.51
C GLY A 107 -17.26 2.14 -21.55
N ARG A 108 -17.43 0.85 -21.27
CA ARG A 108 -18.71 0.15 -21.15
C ARG A 108 -18.70 -0.72 -19.90
N PRO A 109 -19.87 -1.06 -19.30
CA PRO A 109 -19.95 -1.90 -18.09
C PRO A 109 -19.67 -3.39 -18.36
N LEU A 110 -18.64 -3.69 -19.18
CA LEU A 110 -18.21 -5.00 -19.62
C LEU A 110 -16.67 -5.09 -19.53
N LEU A 111 -16.16 -6.29 -19.21
CA LEU A 111 -14.73 -6.57 -19.12
C LEU A 111 -14.01 -6.24 -20.41
N GLY A 112 -12.85 -5.58 -20.31
CA GLY A 112 -12.01 -5.22 -21.46
C GLY A 112 -12.50 -4.02 -22.28
N GLU A 113 -13.70 -3.48 -21.99
CA GLU A 113 -14.29 -2.34 -22.67
C GLU A 113 -14.00 -1.04 -21.88
N TYR A 114 -12.74 -0.62 -21.89
CA TYR A 114 -12.21 0.50 -21.10
C TYR A 114 -12.08 1.79 -21.92
N CYS A 115 -11.84 2.92 -21.25
CA CYS A 115 -11.64 4.21 -21.90
C CYS A 115 -10.37 4.20 -22.76
N LEU A 116 -9.22 3.94 -22.14
CA LEU A 116 -7.92 3.69 -22.77
C LEU A 116 -7.42 2.29 -22.38
N HIS A 117 -6.86 1.54 -23.33
CA HIS A 117 -6.46 0.15 -23.08
C HIS A 117 -5.28 -0.28 -23.96
N TRP A 118 -4.12 -0.54 -23.33
CA TRP A 118 -3.06 -1.34 -23.94
C TRP A 118 -3.28 -2.80 -23.57
N HIS A 119 -3.67 -3.61 -24.54
CA HIS A 119 -4.04 -5.00 -24.35
C HIS A 119 -3.02 -5.93 -25.00
N ARG A 120 -2.13 -6.45 -24.16
CA ARG A 120 -1.15 -7.49 -24.45
C ARG A 120 -0.19 -7.08 -25.55
N VAL A 121 0.37 -5.88 -25.43
CA VAL A 121 1.32 -5.33 -26.41
C VAL A 121 2.72 -5.93 -26.24
N ASP A 122 3.01 -6.55 -25.09
CA ASP A 122 4.36 -6.94 -24.69
C ASP A 122 5.24 -5.69 -24.51
N ASP A 123 6.46 -5.65 -25.03
CA ASP A 123 7.31 -4.47 -25.04
C ASP A 123 6.66 -3.30 -25.81
N CYS A 124 6.35 -2.20 -25.12
CA CYS A 124 5.88 -0.98 -25.78
C CYS A 124 6.48 0.29 -25.18
N THR A 125 7.80 0.45 -25.31
CA THR A 125 8.51 1.67 -24.89
C THR A 125 8.11 2.92 -25.69
N GLU A 126 7.52 2.74 -26.88
CA GLU A 126 6.96 3.82 -27.70
C GLU A 126 5.49 4.14 -27.36
N CYS A 127 4.80 3.29 -26.58
CA CYS A 127 3.44 3.56 -26.13
C CYS A 127 3.45 4.68 -25.10
N VAL A 128 2.78 5.79 -25.41
CA VAL A 128 2.74 6.95 -24.53
C VAL A 128 1.38 7.63 -24.51
N PHE A 129 0.84 7.85 -23.32
CA PHE A 129 -0.26 8.77 -23.07
C PHE A 129 0.26 9.99 -22.30
N ARG A 130 0.45 11.10 -23.01
CA ARG A 130 0.98 12.34 -22.45
C ARG A 130 -0.10 13.40 -22.42
N GLY A 131 -0.30 14.03 -21.27
CA GLY A 131 -1.22 15.15 -21.20
C GLY A 131 -2.65 14.79 -21.54
N VAL A 132 -3.09 13.53 -21.41
CA VAL A 132 -4.49 13.17 -21.74
C VAL A 132 -5.42 13.63 -20.63
N ALA A 133 -6.69 13.86 -20.96
CA ALA A 133 -7.75 14.11 -19.97
C ALA A 133 -8.87 13.09 -20.19
N VAL A 134 -8.92 12.05 -19.36
CA VAL A 134 -9.99 11.05 -19.39
C VAL A 134 -11.03 11.46 -18.35
N VAL A 135 -12.24 11.75 -18.80
CA VAL A 135 -13.31 12.26 -17.93
C VAL A 135 -14.65 11.59 -18.18
N ARG A 136 -15.49 11.47 -17.16
CA ARG A 136 -16.88 10.96 -17.30
C ARG A 136 -16.93 9.57 -17.95
N GLY A 137 -16.12 8.66 -17.39
CA GLY A 137 -15.94 7.29 -17.89
C GLY A 137 -16.88 6.29 -17.20
N ALA A 138 -17.48 5.38 -17.97
CA ALA A 138 -18.39 4.35 -17.46
C ALA A 138 -17.66 3.05 -17.03
N ASN A 139 -16.34 2.99 -17.18
CA ASN A 139 -15.44 1.92 -16.74
C ASN A 139 -14.01 2.50 -16.62
N LYS A 140 -13.03 1.65 -16.25
CA LYS A 140 -11.62 2.00 -16.01
C LYS A 140 -11.05 3.02 -17.01
N GLY A 141 -10.31 4.00 -16.49
CA GLY A 141 -9.79 5.13 -17.26
C GLY A 141 -8.67 4.73 -18.21
N LEU A 142 -7.67 4.05 -17.67
CA LEU A 142 -6.57 3.43 -18.40
C LEU A 142 -6.33 2.03 -17.87
N THR A 143 -6.34 1.04 -18.75
CA THR A 143 -5.88 -0.31 -18.42
C THR A 143 -4.57 -0.62 -19.13
N ILE A 144 -3.58 -1.06 -18.36
CA ILE A 144 -2.31 -1.62 -18.81
C ILE A 144 -2.38 -3.13 -18.56
N HIS A 145 -2.51 -3.92 -19.62
CA HIS A 145 -2.67 -5.37 -19.55
C HIS A 145 -1.60 -5.99 -20.44
N GLY A 146 -0.75 -6.86 -19.90
CA GLY A 146 0.33 -7.55 -20.62
C GLY A 146 1.21 -6.62 -21.45
N THR A 147 1.49 -5.44 -20.91
CA THR A 147 2.23 -4.38 -21.60
C THR A 147 3.34 -3.89 -20.67
N HIS A 148 4.54 -3.73 -21.22
CA HIS A 148 5.76 -3.40 -20.51
C HIS A 148 6.38 -2.11 -21.06
N GLY A 149 6.96 -1.29 -20.20
CA GLY A 149 7.68 -0.08 -20.62
C GLY A 149 6.83 1.07 -21.15
N ALA A 150 5.49 0.99 -21.10
CA ALA A 150 4.62 2.07 -21.56
C ALA A 150 4.62 3.26 -20.59
N THR A 151 4.32 4.45 -21.09
CA THR A 151 4.35 5.69 -20.30
C THR A 151 3.00 6.40 -20.27
N VAL A 152 2.49 6.71 -19.07
CA VAL A 152 1.44 7.70 -18.85
C VAL A 152 2.01 8.85 -18.01
N VAL A 153 1.89 10.08 -18.54
CA VAL A 153 2.54 11.26 -17.95
C VAL A 153 1.69 12.52 -18.14
N ASP A 154 1.77 13.45 -17.18
CA ASP A 154 1.09 14.76 -17.22
C ASP A 154 -0.43 14.67 -17.43
N SER A 155 -1.05 13.55 -17.04
CA SER A 155 -2.41 13.20 -17.45
C SER A 155 -3.43 13.40 -16.34
N VAL A 156 -4.68 13.61 -16.73
CA VAL A 156 -5.81 13.80 -15.82
C VAL A 156 -6.79 12.65 -16.00
N PHE A 157 -7.18 12.02 -14.91
CA PHE A 157 -8.27 11.05 -14.84
C PHE A 157 -9.26 11.55 -13.80
N TYR A 158 -10.49 11.83 -14.20
CA TYR A 158 -11.46 12.47 -13.31
C TYR A 158 -12.89 12.01 -13.61
N ASP A 159 -13.70 11.76 -12.58
CA ASP A 159 -15.09 11.33 -12.76
C ASP A 159 -15.24 10.04 -13.59
N ILE A 160 -14.56 8.98 -13.15
CA ILE A 160 -14.56 7.68 -13.84
C ILE A 160 -15.11 6.60 -12.90
N LYS A 161 -15.84 5.63 -13.43
CA LYS A 161 -16.26 4.44 -12.69
C LYS A 161 -15.15 3.38 -12.66
N GLY A 162 -14.87 2.83 -11.48
CA GLY A 162 -13.85 1.79 -11.30
C GLY A 162 -12.45 2.39 -11.18
N SER A 163 -11.40 1.56 -11.27
CA SER A 163 -10.03 2.07 -11.14
C SER A 163 -9.64 3.04 -12.24
N TYR A 164 -8.97 4.14 -11.89
CA TYR A 164 -8.66 5.20 -12.86
C TYR A 164 -7.49 4.78 -13.74
N ILE A 165 -6.44 4.23 -13.13
CA ILE A 165 -5.38 3.47 -13.81
C ILE A 165 -5.35 2.07 -13.22
N TYR A 166 -5.40 1.06 -14.08
CA TYR A 166 -5.49 -0.35 -13.72
C TYR A 166 -4.38 -1.15 -14.41
N VAL A 167 -3.47 -1.71 -13.62
CA VAL A 167 -2.39 -2.59 -14.11
C VAL A 167 -2.76 -4.04 -13.80
N GLU A 168 -2.96 -4.83 -14.86
CA GLU A 168 -3.81 -6.04 -14.83
C GLU A 168 -3.04 -7.36 -15.00
N ASN A 169 -3.24 -8.35 -14.13
CA ASN A 169 -2.82 -9.77 -14.22
C ASN A 169 -1.42 -10.16 -13.69
N GLY A 170 -0.48 -9.22 -13.51
CA GLY A 170 0.69 -9.44 -12.65
C GLY A 170 2.03 -9.54 -13.36
N GLN A 171 2.06 -9.55 -14.69
CA GLN A 171 3.29 -9.59 -15.49
C GLN A 171 3.76 -8.21 -15.94
N GLU A 172 2.89 -7.20 -15.95
CA GLU A 172 3.19 -5.84 -16.45
C GLU A 172 4.35 -5.27 -15.65
N THR A 173 5.36 -4.71 -16.32
CA THR A 173 6.55 -4.18 -15.61
C THR A 173 7.19 -3.05 -16.39
N GLY A 174 7.92 -2.20 -15.69
CA GLY A 174 8.65 -1.08 -16.28
C GLY A 174 7.76 0.04 -16.80
N ASN A 175 6.44 0.00 -16.57
CA ASN A 175 5.58 1.09 -17.01
C ASN A 175 5.79 2.31 -16.12
N THR A 176 5.75 3.49 -16.73
CA THR A 176 5.91 4.77 -16.05
C THR A 176 4.56 5.45 -15.90
N ILE A 177 4.17 5.72 -14.66
CA ILE A 177 2.97 6.45 -14.27
C ILE A 177 3.44 7.67 -13.50
N SER A 178 3.40 8.84 -14.14
CA SER A 178 4.04 10.02 -13.56
C SER A 178 3.30 11.33 -13.76
N ALA A 179 3.54 12.29 -12.86
CA ALA A 179 3.04 13.67 -12.97
C ALA A 179 1.54 13.79 -13.28
N SER A 180 0.73 12.80 -12.88
CA SER A 180 -0.67 12.70 -13.25
C SER A 180 -1.57 12.96 -12.06
N VAL A 181 -2.77 13.50 -12.33
CA VAL A 181 -3.78 13.78 -11.30
C VAL A 181 -4.99 12.87 -11.50
N LEU A 182 -5.34 12.10 -10.47
CA LEU A 182 -6.44 11.14 -10.48
C LEU A 182 -7.44 11.51 -9.38
N GLY A 183 -8.66 11.91 -9.76
CA GLY A 183 -9.56 12.57 -8.82
C GLY A 183 -11.01 12.12 -8.90
N CYS A 184 -11.60 11.75 -7.77
CA CYS A 184 -13.03 11.48 -7.72
C CYS A 184 -13.86 12.73 -7.38
N PRO A 185 -14.94 13.04 -8.14
CA PRO A 185 -15.75 14.23 -7.89
C PRO A 185 -16.52 14.16 -6.59
N ILE A 186 -17.18 13.03 -6.32
CA ILE A 186 -18.03 12.86 -5.15
C ILE A 186 -17.41 11.80 -4.26
N PHE A 187 -17.14 12.23 -3.04
CA PHE A 187 -16.81 11.35 -1.95
C PHE A 187 -18.08 11.05 -1.15
N THR A 188 -18.71 9.89 -1.37
CA THR A 188 -19.88 9.50 -0.56
C THR A 188 -19.46 8.63 0.60
N GLY A 189 -19.45 9.17 1.82
CA GLY A 189 -19.05 8.43 3.02
C GLY A 189 -19.84 8.77 4.28
N LYS A 190 -20.50 7.76 4.84
CA LYS A 190 -20.75 7.62 6.29
C LYS A 190 -20.33 6.21 6.73
N GLY A 191 -19.01 5.94 6.79
CA GLY A 191 -18.46 4.81 7.54
C GLY A 191 -17.66 3.75 6.77
N ILE A 192 -16.96 2.92 7.54
CA ILE A 192 -16.14 1.78 7.08
C ILE A 192 -17.07 0.74 6.42
N GLY A 193 -16.81 0.38 5.16
CA GLY A 193 -17.54 -0.67 4.43
C GLY A 193 -18.69 -0.19 3.53
N SER A 194 -18.91 1.12 3.39
CA SER A 194 -19.97 1.68 2.52
C SER A 194 -19.55 2.96 1.78
N THR A 195 -18.28 3.34 1.84
CA THR A 195 -17.76 4.56 1.20
C THR A 195 -17.30 4.22 -0.21
N TYR A 196 -17.79 4.94 -1.21
CA TYR A 196 -17.38 4.76 -2.59
C TYR A 196 -17.04 6.10 -3.22
N CYS A 197 -15.94 6.16 -3.97
CA CYS A 197 -15.81 7.10 -5.06
C CYS A 197 -17.08 6.98 -5.92
N GLU A 198 -17.88 8.05 -5.93
CA GLU A 198 -19.07 8.13 -6.75
C GLU A 198 -18.77 9.09 -7.89
N CYS A 199 -18.66 8.53 -9.09
CA CYS A 199 -18.65 9.36 -10.28
C CYS A 199 -20.06 9.90 -10.55
N GLN A 200 -20.13 11.15 -11.00
CA GLN A 200 -21.35 11.88 -11.24
C GLN A 200 -22.18 11.14 -12.30
N ASP A 201 -23.35 10.67 -11.89
CA ASP A 201 -24.33 10.07 -12.80
C ASP A 201 -23.78 8.85 -13.58
N CYS A 202 -23.00 7.98 -12.95
CA CYS A 202 -22.46 6.77 -13.58
C CYS A 202 -23.41 5.56 -13.56
N VAL A 203 -22.97 4.45 -14.18
CA VAL A 203 -23.57 3.12 -13.94
C VAL A 203 -23.59 2.79 -12.46
N ALA A 204 -24.77 2.44 -11.94
CA ALA A 204 -24.94 2.08 -10.52
C ALA A 204 -24.12 0.84 -10.12
N SER A 205 -23.94 -0.12 -11.03
CA SER A 205 -23.09 -1.29 -10.87
C SER A 205 -22.63 -1.83 -12.22
N HIS A 206 -21.48 -2.50 -12.25
CA HIS A 206 -21.02 -3.29 -13.40
C HIS A 206 -20.26 -4.52 -12.92
N ARG A 207 -20.27 -5.60 -13.73
CA ARG A 207 -19.73 -6.93 -13.40
C ARG A 207 -18.23 -6.92 -13.09
N ASP A 208 -17.52 -5.96 -13.67
CA ASP A 208 -16.06 -5.81 -13.60
C ASP A 208 -15.65 -4.51 -12.90
N GLY A 209 -16.56 -3.94 -12.12
CA GLY A 209 -16.21 -2.97 -11.11
C GLY A 209 -15.41 -3.70 -10.07
N ASP A 210 -14.22 -3.19 -9.75
CA ASP A 210 -13.35 -3.75 -8.72
C ASP A 210 -14.20 -3.84 -7.44
N SER A 211 -14.72 -5.03 -7.16
CA SER A 211 -15.82 -5.21 -6.22
C SER A 211 -15.29 -4.86 -4.84
N ASN A 212 -15.72 -3.69 -4.37
CA ASN A 212 -15.57 -3.11 -3.03
C ASN A 212 -14.41 -2.11 -2.80
N GLU A 213 -13.52 -1.83 -3.77
CA GLU A 213 -12.38 -0.92 -3.54
C GLU A 213 -12.01 -0.10 -4.81
N GLN A 214 -12.79 0.95 -5.12
CA GLN A 214 -12.47 1.88 -6.22
C GLN A 214 -11.20 2.65 -5.90
N SER A 215 -10.19 2.48 -6.75
CA SER A 215 -8.86 3.03 -6.51
C SER A 215 -8.43 4.01 -7.59
N GLY A 216 -7.63 5.02 -7.23
CA GLY A 216 -7.02 5.89 -8.23
C GLY A 216 -6.04 5.08 -9.07
N LEU A 217 -5.03 4.52 -8.41
CA LEU A 217 -4.10 3.59 -9.01
C LEU A 217 -4.30 2.18 -8.42
N TYR A 218 -4.66 1.23 -9.27
CA TYR A 218 -4.78 -0.18 -8.91
C TYR A 218 -3.67 -0.98 -9.59
N LEU A 219 -2.86 -1.64 -8.77
CA LEU A 219 -1.75 -2.48 -9.22
C LEU A 219 -2.00 -3.93 -8.85
N PHE A 220 -2.16 -4.78 -9.86
CA PHE A 220 -1.96 -6.22 -9.66
C PHE A 220 -0.47 -6.58 -9.75
N SER A 221 0.26 -5.93 -10.65
CA SER A 221 1.73 -5.99 -10.75
C SER A 221 2.38 -4.75 -10.17
N ALA A 222 3.21 -4.91 -9.14
CA ALA A 222 3.87 -3.80 -8.46
C ALA A 222 5.05 -3.17 -9.23
N ALA A 223 5.62 -3.86 -10.23
CA ALA A 223 6.86 -3.43 -10.91
C ALA A 223 6.67 -2.22 -11.85
N GLN A 224 6.23 -1.10 -11.30
CA GLN A 224 6.00 0.15 -12.04
C GLN A 224 6.86 1.29 -11.47
N HIS A 225 7.07 2.32 -12.29
CA HIS A 225 7.57 3.60 -11.85
C HIS A 225 6.39 4.53 -11.54
N VAL A 226 6.19 4.87 -10.26
CA VAL A 226 5.05 5.69 -9.80
C VAL A 226 5.60 6.97 -9.17
N THR A 227 5.62 8.08 -9.92
CA THR A 227 6.34 9.29 -9.47
C THR A 227 5.56 10.59 -9.70
N GLY A 228 5.50 11.48 -8.70
CA GLY A 228 4.88 12.80 -8.88
C GLY A 228 3.35 12.77 -9.10
N ASN A 229 2.66 11.70 -8.73
CA ASN A 229 1.22 11.59 -8.96
C ASN A 229 0.43 12.16 -7.78
N HIS A 230 -0.65 12.86 -8.09
CA HIS A 230 -1.58 13.38 -7.11
C HIS A 230 -2.91 12.63 -7.21
N ILE A 231 -3.38 12.04 -6.11
CA ILE A 231 -4.59 11.22 -6.12
C ILE A 231 -5.51 11.61 -4.97
N PHE A 232 -6.79 11.80 -5.26
CA PHE A 232 -7.75 12.23 -4.24
C PHE A 232 -9.17 11.68 -4.36
N ASN A 233 -9.89 11.72 -3.23
CA ASN A 233 -11.29 11.29 -3.09
C ASN A 233 -11.57 9.83 -3.49
N MET A 234 -10.56 8.95 -3.44
CA MET A 234 -10.71 7.53 -3.78
C MET A 234 -11.09 6.71 -2.55
N ASP A 235 -11.53 5.46 -2.75
CA ASP A 235 -11.68 4.51 -1.62
C ASP A 235 -10.29 4.22 -1.07
N ASN A 236 -9.39 3.81 -1.97
CA ASN A 236 -7.96 3.73 -1.76
C ASN A 236 -7.27 4.54 -2.85
N CYS A 237 -6.41 5.50 -2.52
CA CYS A 237 -5.76 6.29 -3.56
C CYS A 237 -4.81 5.43 -4.41
N HIS A 238 -4.09 4.52 -3.77
CA HIS A 238 -3.21 3.55 -4.40
C HIS A 238 -3.41 2.17 -3.75
N PHE A 239 -3.80 1.16 -4.53
CA PHE A 239 -4.07 -0.19 -4.04
C PHE A 239 -3.29 -1.26 -4.81
N HIS A 240 -2.59 -2.13 -4.07
CA HIS A 240 -1.98 -3.35 -4.57
C HIS A 240 -2.81 -4.56 -4.16
N ASN A 241 -3.40 -5.23 -5.15
CA ASN A 241 -4.22 -6.41 -4.92
C ASN A 241 -3.48 -7.70 -5.31
N GLN A 242 -2.36 -7.95 -4.65
CA GLN A 242 -1.46 -9.06 -4.99
C GLN A 242 -1.99 -10.42 -4.52
N LEU A 243 -2.96 -10.44 -3.60
CA LEU A 243 -3.54 -11.69 -3.07
C LEU A 243 -4.77 -12.19 -3.85
N ALA A 244 -5.41 -11.37 -4.69
CA ALA A 244 -6.53 -11.82 -5.51
C ALA A 244 -6.13 -12.80 -6.64
N GLY A 245 -4.83 -13.01 -6.85
CA GLY A 245 -4.30 -14.08 -7.68
C GLY A 245 -2.81 -14.28 -7.38
N PRO A 246 -2.46 -15.08 -6.36
CA PRO A 246 -1.09 -15.19 -5.82
C PRO A 246 -0.07 -15.75 -6.81
N LEU A 247 -0.53 -16.33 -7.93
CA LEU A 247 0.30 -16.83 -9.03
C LEU A 247 -0.01 -16.12 -10.36
N GLY A 248 -0.56 -14.91 -10.32
CA GLY A 248 -1.01 -14.20 -11.51
C GLY A 248 -2.38 -14.64 -12.01
N GLN A 249 -2.89 -13.87 -12.97
CA GLN A 249 -4.17 -14.12 -13.64
C GLN A 249 -3.96 -14.27 -15.15
N ASP A 250 -4.95 -14.82 -15.85
CA ASP A 250 -4.93 -14.99 -17.31
C ASP A 250 -3.59 -15.60 -17.85
N ARG A 251 -2.86 -14.94 -18.76
CA ARG A 251 -1.61 -15.44 -19.36
C ARG A 251 -0.44 -15.49 -18.39
N ALA A 252 -0.52 -14.77 -17.26
CA ALA A 252 0.47 -14.80 -16.20
C ALA A 252 0.22 -15.88 -15.16
N ARG A 253 -0.93 -16.55 -15.20
CA ARG A 253 -1.28 -17.60 -14.24
C ARG A 253 -0.22 -18.70 -14.19
N GLY A 254 0.32 -18.94 -12.99
CA GLY A 254 1.37 -19.92 -12.73
C GLY A 254 2.75 -19.52 -13.27
N ARG A 255 2.95 -18.26 -13.66
CA ARG A 255 4.20 -17.76 -14.27
C ARG A 255 4.79 -16.54 -13.57
N VAL A 256 4.08 -15.96 -12.60
CA VAL A 256 4.50 -14.77 -11.85
C VAL A 256 4.35 -15.00 -10.35
N CYS A 257 5.08 -14.25 -9.53
CA CYS A 257 4.88 -14.20 -8.07
C CYS A 257 4.58 -12.76 -7.61
N PRO A 258 3.35 -12.24 -7.84
CA PRO A 258 3.03 -10.81 -7.78
C PRO A 258 3.28 -10.18 -6.41
N SER A 259 3.02 -10.91 -5.33
CA SER A 259 3.27 -10.45 -3.96
C SER A 259 4.75 -10.33 -3.62
N MET A 260 5.66 -10.88 -4.43
CA MET A 260 7.11 -10.74 -4.23
C MET A 260 7.72 -9.66 -5.14
N THR A 261 6.91 -9.08 -6.02
CA THR A 261 7.35 -8.06 -6.97
C THR A 261 7.54 -6.72 -6.27
N ARG A 262 8.70 -6.09 -6.49
CA ARG A 262 9.01 -4.75 -5.96
C ARG A 262 8.44 -3.64 -6.83
N VAL A 263 8.18 -2.50 -6.22
CA VAL A 263 7.95 -1.24 -6.94
C VAL A 263 9.29 -0.75 -7.48
N LEU A 264 9.34 -0.33 -8.74
CA LEU A 264 10.61 0.05 -9.37
C LEU A 264 11.08 1.43 -8.90
N SER A 265 10.16 2.39 -8.82
CA SER A 265 10.40 3.68 -8.16
C SER A 265 9.10 4.26 -7.61
N PHE A 266 9.17 4.88 -6.44
CA PHE A 266 8.05 5.58 -5.83
C PHE A 266 8.57 6.89 -5.21
N ASP A 267 8.18 8.02 -5.77
CA ASP A 267 8.76 9.31 -5.39
C ASP A 267 7.77 10.46 -5.59
N ASP A 268 7.75 11.40 -4.65
CA ASP A 268 7.05 12.70 -4.77
C ASP A 268 5.53 12.57 -5.04
N ASN A 269 4.91 11.48 -4.60
CA ASN A 269 3.47 11.28 -4.75
C ASN A 269 2.69 11.99 -3.62
N VAL A 270 1.49 12.47 -3.93
CA VAL A 270 0.60 13.15 -2.97
C VAL A 270 -0.76 12.48 -2.99
N PHE A 271 -1.14 11.79 -1.91
CA PHE A 271 -2.44 11.14 -1.77
C PHE A 271 -3.25 11.76 -0.65
N HIS A 272 -4.48 12.20 -0.94
CA HIS A 272 -5.29 12.83 0.09
C HIS A 272 -6.77 12.60 -0.07
N ASN A 273 -7.53 12.85 1.00
CA ASN A 273 -8.97 12.68 1.00
C ASN A 273 -9.43 11.27 0.62
N CYS A 274 -8.59 10.25 0.84
CA CYS A 274 -8.91 8.85 0.54
C CYS A 274 -9.72 8.24 1.71
N ALA A 275 -10.75 7.45 1.42
CA ALA A 275 -11.67 6.94 2.45
C ALA A 275 -11.04 5.93 3.40
N GLY A 276 -10.37 4.94 2.81
CA GLY A 276 -9.60 3.93 3.51
C GLY A 276 -8.15 4.37 3.62
N PHE A 277 -7.37 3.96 2.63
CA PHE A 277 -5.92 4.14 2.61
C PHE A 277 -5.47 5.16 1.56
N GLY A 278 -4.38 5.88 1.85
CA GLY A 278 -3.63 6.59 0.82
C GLY A 278 -2.91 5.56 -0.05
N TYR A 279 -1.92 4.89 0.55
CA TYR A 279 -1.24 3.72 0.01
C TYR A 279 -1.71 2.44 0.73
N TYR A 280 -2.10 1.42 -0.05
CA TYR A 280 -2.55 0.13 0.47
C TYR A 280 -1.94 -1.05 -0.29
N VAL A 281 -1.41 -2.00 0.47
CA VAL A 281 -1.04 -3.34 -0.03
C VAL A 281 -1.75 -4.39 0.81
N ASN A 282 -2.49 -5.30 0.15
CA ASN A 282 -3.10 -6.40 0.89
C ASN A 282 -2.07 -7.49 1.25
N GLY A 283 -1.10 -7.78 0.38
CA GLY A 283 -0.04 -8.74 0.65
C GLY A 283 1.19 -8.58 -0.24
N GLY A 284 2.32 -8.10 0.29
CA GLY A 284 3.56 -7.92 -0.48
C GLY A 284 4.85 -8.10 0.33
N TYR A 285 5.88 -8.75 -0.20
CA TYR A 285 7.20 -8.90 0.42
C TYR A 285 8.25 -8.82 -0.69
N PRO A 286 8.70 -7.63 -1.08
CA PRO A 286 9.49 -7.43 -2.30
C PRO A 286 10.84 -8.16 -2.22
N LEU A 287 11.17 -8.93 -3.27
CA LEU A 287 12.37 -9.74 -3.39
C LEU A 287 13.14 -9.41 -4.68
N GLU A 288 14.40 -9.82 -4.74
CA GLU A 288 15.15 -9.84 -6.01
C GLU A 288 14.68 -11.05 -6.83
N LEU A 289 13.73 -10.80 -7.74
CA LEU A 289 13.17 -11.83 -8.60
C LEU A 289 14.07 -12.10 -9.81
N ALA A 290 14.26 -13.38 -10.10
CA ALA A 290 14.90 -13.81 -11.33
C ALA A 290 13.84 -13.93 -12.43
N ALA A 291 13.61 -12.86 -13.17
CA ALA A 291 12.62 -12.81 -14.24
C ALA A 291 13.19 -13.16 -15.62
N GLU A 292 12.31 -13.57 -16.53
CA GLU A 292 12.58 -13.76 -17.95
C GLU A 292 12.70 -12.39 -18.64
N PRO A 293 13.71 -12.17 -19.51
CA PRO A 293 13.74 -10.98 -20.34
C PRO A 293 12.79 -11.12 -21.52
N THR A 294 12.23 -10.01 -21.97
CA THR A 294 11.56 -9.84 -23.26
C THR A 294 12.58 -9.80 -24.40
N ALA A 295 12.11 -9.79 -25.65
CA ALA A 295 12.98 -9.66 -26.82
C ALA A 295 13.76 -8.33 -26.84
N ALA A 296 13.19 -7.25 -26.29
CA ALA A 296 13.87 -5.97 -26.12
C ALA A 296 14.80 -5.92 -24.89
N GLY A 297 14.90 -7.01 -24.12
CA GLY A 297 15.71 -7.09 -22.90
C GLY A 297 15.09 -6.40 -21.69
N VAL A 298 13.80 -6.04 -21.76
CA VAL A 298 13.01 -5.59 -20.61
C VAL A 298 12.63 -6.81 -19.78
N ASP A 299 12.31 -6.64 -18.50
CA ASP A 299 11.71 -7.72 -17.71
C ASP A 299 10.33 -8.07 -18.29
N ALA A 300 10.03 -9.35 -18.54
CA ALA A 300 8.73 -9.81 -19.04
C ALA A 300 7.71 -10.06 -17.91
N GLY A 301 8.12 -9.85 -16.66
CA GLY A 301 7.39 -10.15 -15.43
C GLY A 301 7.32 -11.65 -15.08
N PHE A 302 7.65 -12.54 -16.02
CA PHE A 302 7.60 -13.99 -15.80
C PHE A 302 8.80 -14.48 -14.99
N VAL A 303 8.55 -15.35 -14.02
CA VAL A 303 9.57 -15.92 -13.15
C VAL A 303 10.36 -16.99 -13.90
N ARG A 304 11.66 -16.77 -14.07
CA ARG A 304 12.62 -17.71 -14.66
C ARG A 304 13.10 -18.75 -13.65
N ASP A 305 13.33 -18.32 -12.40
CA ASP A 305 13.76 -19.18 -11.30
C ASP A 305 12.89 -18.96 -10.07
N TRP A 306 12.00 -19.90 -9.80
CA TRP A 306 11.06 -19.86 -8.67
C TRP A 306 11.74 -19.85 -7.30
N SER A 307 13.00 -20.27 -7.20
CA SER A 307 13.73 -20.14 -5.94
C SER A 307 13.94 -18.67 -5.52
N SER A 308 13.91 -17.73 -6.48
CA SER A 308 13.98 -16.29 -6.22
C SER A 308 12.71 -15.70 -5.59
N CYS A 309 11.56 -16.38 -5.70
CA CYS A 309 10.33 -15.99 -5.00
C CYS A 309 10.36 -16.40 -3.50
N ALA A 310 11.48 -16.94 -3.00
CA ALA A 310 11.67 -17.25 -1.59
C ALA A 310 12.47 -16.14 -0.87
N PRO A 311 12.06 -15.73 0.34
CA PRO A 311 12.67 -14.62 1.07
C PRO A 311 14.06 -14.95 1.62
N ILE A 312 14.31 -16.23 1.90
CA ILE A 312 15.54 -16.76 2.48
C ILE A 312 15.83 -18.09 1.78
N ASP A 313 17.06 -18.30 1.35
CA ASP A 313 17.55 -19.62 0.98
C ASP A 313 17.83 -20.41 2.26
N VAL A 314 17.04 -21.45 2.52
CA VAL A 314 17.16 -22.24 3.76
C VAL A 314 18.44 -23.08 3.84
N ARG A 315 19.14 -23.30 2.72
CA ARG A 315 20.39 -24.06 2.69
C ARG A 315 21.59 -23.20 3.03
N THR A 316 21.59 -21.97 2.53
CA THR A 316 22.73 -21.04 2.68
C THR A 316 22.48 -19.99 3.76
N GLY A 317 21.21 -19.77 4.16
CA GLY A 317 20.79 -18.67 5.02
C GLY A 317 20.87 -17.30 4.33
N ALA A 318 21.04 -17.27 3.01
CA ALA A 318 21.10 -16.04 2.23
C ALA A 318 19.73 -15.35 2.21
N ASP A 319 19.71 -14.03 2.43
CA ASP A 319 18.50 -13.21 2.41
C ASP A 319 18.26 -12.64 1.01
N ASN A 320 17.04 -12.76 0.51
CA ASN A 320 16.65 -12.30 -0.82
C ASN A 320 15.76 -11.02 -0.81
N SER A 321 15.68 -10.31 0.31
CA SER A 321 14.85 -9.10 0.44
C SER A 321 15.28 -7.98 -0.53
N ALA A 322 14.36 -7.37 -1.26
CA ALA A 322 14.64 -6.21 -2.11
C ALA A 322 13.77 -5.05 -1.67
N PRO A 323 14.23 -4.19 -0.76
CA PRO A 323 13.36 -3.21 -0.14
C PRO A 323 12.77 -2.23 -1.15
N ASN A 324 11.47 -1.97 -1.02
CA ASN A 324 10.79 -0.85 -1.62
C ASN A 324 11.21 0.43 -0.88
N VAL A 325 11.81 1.40 -1.57
CA VAL A 325 12.19 2.68 -0.96
C VAL A 325 11.37 3.80 -1.59
N PHE A 326 10.56 4.45 -0.75
CA PHE A 326 9.60 5.48 -1.12
C PHE A 326 10.10 6.83 -0.62
N TYR A 327 10.36 7.73 -1.55
CA TYR A 327 10.90 9.06 -1.24
C TYR A 327 9.81 10.12 -1.30
N ARG A 328 9.84 11.08 -0.36
CA ARG A 328 9.00 12.29 -0.40
C ARG A 328 7.52 11.98 -0.68
N HIS A 329 7.00 10.92 -0.06
CA HIS A 329 5.59 10.58 -0.18
C HIS A 329 4.79 11.43 0.80
N HIS A 330 3.67 11.98 0.35
CA HIS A 330 2.83 12.86 1.14
C HIS A 330 1.41 12.32 1.22
N GLU A 331 0.93 12.08 2.45
CA GLU A 331 -0.47 11.77 2.74
C GLU A 331 -1.07 12.72 3.77
N TYR A 332 -2.29 13.16 3.51
CA TYR A 332 -3.09 13.96 4.43
C TYR A 332 -4.58 13.72 4.24
N HIS A 333 -5.38 13.95 5.28
CA HIS A 333 -6.84 13.79 5.22
C HIS A 333 -7.29 12.42 4.69
N THR A 334 -6.52 11.36 4.91
CA THR A 334 -6.99 9.98 4.71
C THR A 334 -7.90 9.59 5.86
N GLY A 335 -8.86 8.70 5.64
CA GLY A 335 -9.85 8.34 6.68
C GLY A 335 -9.26 7.59 7.87
N GLY A 336 -9.60 6.29 7.97
CA GLY A 336 -9.28 5.48 9.14
C GLY A 336 -7.85 4.96 9.19
N PHE A 337 -7.20 4.77 8.04
CA PHE A 337 -6.01 3.89 7.95
C PHE A 337 -4.73 4.60 7.49
N GLY A 338 -4.82 5.53 6.53
CA GLY A 338 -3.63 6.23 6.00
C GLY A 338 -2.73 5.34 5.16
N PHE A 339 -1.43 5.42 5.36
CA PHE A 339 -0.47 4.58 4.66
C PHE A 339 -0.47 3.23 5.35
N GLY A 340 -0.74 2.13 4.66
CA GLY A 340 -0.82 0.86 5.35
C GLY A 340 -0.80 -0.40 4.51
N ALA A 341 -0.80 -1.50 5.24
CA ALA A 341 -0.85 -2.83 4.69
C ALA A 341 -1.48 -3.82 5.66
N TYR A 342 -2.08 -4.86 5.11
CA TYR A 342 -2.44 -6.03 5.92
C TYR A 342 -1.23 -6.93 6.10
N SER A 343 -0.52 -7.25 5.02
CA SER A 343 0.73 -8.00 5.09
C SER A 343 1.77 -7.39 4.19
N HIS A 344 2.70 -6.62 4.76
CA HIS A 344 3.78 -6.05 3.96
C HIS A 344 5.07 -5.92 4.77
N GLY A 345 6.20 -6.24 4.15
CA GLY A 345 7.52 -6.04 4.72
C GLY A 345 8.45 -5.33 3.75
N ASP A 346 9.67 -5.06 4.21
CA ASP A 346 10.73 -4.55 3.34
C ASP A 346 10.38 -3.22 2.65
N VAL A 347 9.74 -2.29 3.39
CA VAL A 347 9.42 -0.92 2.95
C VAL A 347 10.22 0.10 3.73
N MET A 348 10.73 1.11 3.03
CA MET A 348 11.39 2.27 3.64
C MET A 348 10.73 3.54 3.12
N LEU A 349 10.41 4.45 4.02
CA LEU A 349 9.94 5.80 3.71
C LEU A 349 11.02 6.79 4.09
N VAL A 350 11.36 7.69 3.17
CA VAL A 350 12.45 8.64 3.32
C VAL A 350 11.97 10.04 2.99
N ASP A 351 12.15 10.98 3.94
CA ASP A 351 11.72 12.38 3.80
C ASP A 351 10.21 12.53 3.50
N SER A 352 9.38 11.63 4.05
CA SER A 352 7.94 11.52 3.76
C SER A 352 7.05 12.10 4.86
N VAL A 353 5.86 12.60 4.49
CA VAL A 353 4.83 13.06 5.43
C VAL A 353 3.64 12.13 5.34
N LEU A 354 3.24 11.54 6.45
CA LEU A 354 2.13 10.59 6.52
C LEU A 354 1.03 11.16 7.42
N HIS A 355 -0.21 10.91 7.02
CA HIS A 355 -1.35 11.20 7.89
C HIS A 355 -1.39 10.23 9.07
N LYS A 356 -1.47 8.94 8.76
CA LYS A 356 -1.53 7.80 9.68
C LYS A 356 -0.75 6.63 9.12
N ILE A 357 -0.47 5.65 9.98
CA ILE A 357 -0.04 4.31 9.56
C ILE A 357 -1.02 3.22 10.00
N TYR A 358 -1.12 2.15 9.21
CA TYR A 358 -1.90 0.97 9.57
C TYR A 358 -1.23 -0.31 9.07
N TRP A 359 -0.68 -1.11 9.97
CA TRP A 359 0.00 -2.37 9.66
C TRP A 359 -0.50 -3.50 10.53
N LYS A 360 -0.73 -4.68 9.94
CA LYS A 360 -0.97 -5.91 10.72
C LYS A 360 0.31 -6.75 10.81
N MET A 361 0.89 -7.15 9.68
CA MET A 361 2.15 -7.90 9.64
C MET A 361 3.30 -7.08 9.06
N TRP A 362 4.51 -7.38 9.54
CA TRP A 362 5.75 -6.79 9.07
C TRP A 362 6.86 -7.84 9.02
N ARG A 363 7.75 -7.70 8.03
CA ARG A 363 9.05 -8.37 7.97
C ARG A 363 10.10 -7.33 7.63
N ARG A 364 11.29 -7.50 8.20
CA ARG A 364 12.50 -6.78 7.79
C ARG A 364 13.60 -7.77 7.41
N GLY A 365 13.99 -7.76 6.14
CA GLY A 365 15.16 -8.45 5.61
C GLY A 365 16.46 -7.72 5.92
N LYS A 366 17.60 -8.35 5.61
CA LYS A 366 18.93 -7.83 5.98
C LYS A 366 19.30 -6.55 5.23
N ARG A 367 18.71 -6.34 4.05
CA ARG A 367 18.95 -5.17 3.20
C ARG A 367 18.02 -4.00 3.50
N THR A 368 16.99 -4.22 4.31
CA THR A 368 15.97 -3.22 4.63
C THR A 368 16.44 -2.32 5.78
N GLY A 369 16.45 -1.01 5.52
CA GLY A 369 16.77 0.02 6.51
C GLY A 369 15.57 0.37 7.41
N PRO A 370 15.57 1.57 8.03
CA PRO A 370 14.44 2.05 8.82
C PRO A 370 13.15 2.06 8.01
N PHE A 371 12.02 1.75 8.66
CA PHE A 371 10.70 1.90 8.06
C PHE A 371 10.44 3.37 7.74
N CYS A 372 10.79 4.27 8.64
CA CYS A 372 10.74 5.72 8.44
C CYS A 372 12.10 6.35 8.72
N ASP A 373 12.61 7.15 7.78
CA ASP A 373 13.84 7.92 7.90
C ASP A 373 13.56 9.39 7.54
N ARG A 374 13.66 10.29 8.53
CA ARG A 374 13.28 11.71 8.40
C ARG A 374 11.81 11.94 7.99
N CYS A 375 10.90 11.13 8.52
CA CYS A 375 9.47 11.24 8.23
C CYS A 375 8.73 12.11 9.25
N VAL A 376 7.55 12.61 8.86
CA VAL A 376 6.58 13.22 9.77
C VAL A 376 5.29 12.40 9.78
N LEU A 377 4.90 11.87 10.92
CA LEU A 377 3.63 11.16 11.13
C LEU A 377 2.68 12.06 11.94
N ASN A 378 1.63 12.55 11.30
CA ASN A 378 0.78 13.61 11.85
C ASN A 378 -0.22 13.14 12.91
N GLU A 379 -0.84 11.97 12.75
CA GLU A 379 -1.86 11.47 13.69
C GLU A 379 -1.49 10.13 14.37
N GLY A 380 -0.28 9.62 14.15
CA GLY A 380 0.13 8.32 14.69
C GLY A 380 -0.45 7.16 13.88
N GLY A 381 -0.99 6.13 14.54
CA GLY A 381 -1.64 5.01 13.86
C GLY A 381 -1.36 3.67 14.52
N ASN A 382 -1.50 2.59 13.76
CA ASN A 382 -1.34 1.22 14.21
C ASN A 382 -0.12 0.58 13.53
N GLY A 383 0.92 0.31 14.30
CA GLY A 383 2.10 -0.42 13.85
C GLY A 383 1.93 -1.94 13.94
N PRO A 384 2.75 -2.72 13.23
CA PRO A 384 2.58 -4.17 13.09
C PRO A 384 2.63 -4.93 14.43
N GLY A 385 1.80 -5.98 14.50
CA GLY A 385 1.97 -7.10 15.40
C GLY A 385 2.93 -8.13 14.80
N GLY A 386 3.90 -8.57 15.60
CA GLY A 386 4.74 -9.71 15.25
C GLY A 386 6.10 -9.37 14.61
N ASN A 387 6.61 -10.35 13.87
CA ASN A 387 8.04 -10.66 13.75
C ASN A 387 8.85 -9.64 12.93
N GLY A 388 9.45 -8.67 13.61
CA GLY A 388 10.47 -7.84 12.97
C GLY A 388 10.79 -6.55 13.69
N LEU A 389 11.91 -5.97 13.28
CA LEU A 389 12.31 -4.64 13.69
C LEU A 389 11.58 -3.59 12.85
N PHE A 390 10.76 -2.77 13.49
CA PHE A 390 10.07 -1.62 12.93
C PHE A 390 10.71 -0.33 13.46
N GLU A 391 11.55 0.28 12.62
CA GLU A 391 12.46 1.35 13.05
C GLU A 391 12.03 2.72 12.50
N PHE A 392 12.06 3.72 13.38
CA PHE A 392 11.93 5.13 13.05
C PHE A 392 13.26 5.83 13.33
N ARG A 393 13.78 6.53 12.33
CA ARG A 393 15.01 7.32 12.41
C ARG A 393 14.74 8.79 12.09
N ASP A 394 15.24 9.69 12.92
CA ASP A 394 15.19 11.15 12.76
C ASP A 394 13.78 11.68 12.39
N SER A 395 12.75 11.01 12.89
CA SER A 395 11.35 11.20 12.48
C SER A 395 10.54 11.88 13.58
N THR A 396 9.50 12.62 13.19
CA THR A 396 8.55 13.26 14.11
C THR A 396 7.24 12.49 14.16
N ILE A 397 6.75 12.14 15.35
CA ILE A 397 5.46 11.48 15.56
C ILE A 397 4.59 12.37 16.45
N ARG A 398 3.48 12.91 15.90
CA ARG A 398 2.61 13.88 16.59
C ARG A 398 1.37 13.27 17.25
N GLY A 399 1.09 11.98 17.03
CA GLY A 399 -0.03 11.24 17.61
C GLY A 399 0.38 9.98 18.37
N THR A 400 -0.61 9.16 18.70
CA THR A 400 -0.45 7.87 19.38
C THR A 400 -0.03 6.81 18.39
N LEU A 401 1.04 6.07 18.67
CA LEU A 401 1.41 4.89 17.91
C LEU A 401 0.98 3.66 18.69
N ALA A 402 -0.13 3.05 18.29
CA ALA A 402 -0.50 1.74 18.79
C ALA A 402 0.51 0.72 18.27
N VAL A 403 1.09 -0.06 19.17
CA VAL A 403 2.03 -1.12 18.82
C VAL A 403 1.33 -2.46 18.92
N ASN A 404 1.84 -3.42 18.15
CA ASN A 404 1.40 -4.80 18.23
C ASN A 404 -0.08 -5.03 17.84
N HIS A 405 -0.56 -4.25 16.89
CA HIS A 405 -1.92 -4.30 16.36
C HIS A 405 -2.27 -5.63 15.68
N HIS A 406 -3.53 -6.07 15.84
CA HIS A 406 -4.04 -7.42 15.48
C HIS A 406 -3.30 -8.60 16.11
N CYS A 407 -2.53 -8.38 17.17
CA CYS A 407 -2.01 -9.48 17.95
C CYS A 407 -3.13 -10.18 18.75
N ASN A 408 -3.32 -11.47 18.49
CA ASN A 408 -4.18 -12.34 19.29
C ASN A 408 -5.63 -11.85 19.48
N THR A 409 -6.19 -11.15 18.51
CA THR A 409 -7.56 -10.58 18.52
C THR A 409 -8.66 -11.63 18.25
N GLY A 410 -8.43 -12.90 18.62
CA GLY A 410 -9.40 -13.98 18.41
C GLY A 410 -9.59 -14.36 16.93
N GLU A 411 -10.70 -13.92 16.32
CA GLU A 411 -11.08 -14.28 14.93
C GLU A 411 -10.27 -13.52 13.86
N LEU A 412 -9.61 -12.41 14.23
CA LEU A 412 -8.82 -11.55 13.33
C LEU A 412 -7.33 -11.53 13.70
N ALA A 413 -6.82 -12.57 14.36
CA ALA A 413 -5.42 -12.65 14.81
C ALA A 413 -4.47 -12.75 13.61
N LEU A 414 -4.10 -11.59 13.05
CA LEU A 414 -3.23 -11.43 11.88
C LEU A 414 -1.88 -10.80 12.22
N GLY A 415 -1.67 -10.33 13.46
CA GLY A 415 -0.44 -9.68 13.93
C GLY A 415 0.73 -10.64 14.24
N GLY A 416 0.96 -11.65 13.41
CA GLY A 416 2.11 -12.58 13.54
C GLY A 416 2.22 -13.29 14.91
N MET A 417 3.46 -13.53 15.38
CA MET A 417 3.72 -14.17 16.69
C MET A 417 3.73 -13.18 17.86
N CYS A 418 3.16 -11.98 17.70
CA CYS A 418 2.99 -11.01 18.79
C CYS A 418 4.28 -10.58 19.51
N GLN A 419 5.38 -10.56 18.76
CA GLN A 419 6.69 -10.15 19.22
C GLN A 419 7.22 -9.05 18.29
N SER A 420 6.83 -7.80 18.55
CA SER A 420 7.24 -6.64 17.75
C SER A 420 8.43 -5.92 18.38
N HIS A 421 9.46 -5.58 17.60
CA HIS A 421 10.57 -4.75 18.06
C HIS A 421 10.48 -3.37 17.43
N TYR A 422 10.30 -2.33 18.25
CA TYR A 422 10.35 -0.94 17.80
C TYR A 422 11.67 -0.30 18.19
N LEU A 423 12.31 0.39 17.24
CA LEU A 423 13.53 1.16 17.48
C LEU A 423 13.32 2.61 17.08
N PHE A 424 13.63 3.52 18.00
CA PHE A 424 13.49 4.96 17.83
C PHE A 424 14.86 5.63 17.95
N THR A 425 15.41 6.05 16.82
CA THR A 425 16.72 6.71 16.73
C THR A 425 16.53 8.17 16.34
N GLY A 426 17.02 9.13 17.13
CA GLY A 426 16.80 10.56 16.82
C GLY A 426 15.33 11.00 16.90
N VAL A 427 14.48 10.19 17.54
CA VAL A 427 13.08 10.50 17.85
C VAL A 427 13.02 10.78 19.36
N ASP A 428 12.88 12.05 19.74
CA ASP A 428 12.86 12.49 21.14
C ASP A 428 11.83 13.62 21.30
N PRO A 429 10.86 13.52 22.23
CA PRO A 429 10.61 12.44 23.20
C PRO A 429 10.12 11.13 22.56
N PRO A 430 10.22 9.97 23.27
CA PRO A 430 9.54 8.76 22.84
C PRO A 430 8.04 9.04 22.61
N PRO A 431 7.38 8.35 21.66
CA PRO A 431 5.99 8.64 21.32
C PRO A 431 5.11 8.59 22.56
N ARG A 432 4.33 9.67 22.79
CA ARG A 432 3.60 9.94 24.04
C ARG A 432 2.54 8.90 24.44
N ALA A 433 2.32 7.88 23.63
CA ALA A 433 1.38 6.81 23.91
C ALA A 433 1.68 5.60 23.01
N LEU A 434 2.61 4.74 23.43
CA LEU A 434 2.68 3.39 22.86
C LEU A 434 1.55 2.58 23.53
N VAL A 435 0.44 2.42 22.83
CA VAL A 435 -0.71 1.66 23.33
C VAL A 435 -0.60 0.26 22.76
N ASP A 436 -0.53 -0.78 23.61
CA ASP A 436 -0.80 -2.14 23.15
C ASP A 436 -2.31 -2.21 22.86
N GLU A 437 -2.72 -2.77 21.73
CA GLU A 437 -4.15 -2.90 21.41
C GLU A 437 -4.79 -3.86 22.43
N VAL A 438 -5.33 -3.32 23.52
CA VAL A 438 -5.90 -4.11 24.63
C VAL A 438 -7.23 -4.72 24.20
N SER A 439 -7.17 -5.82 23.44
CA SER A 439 -8.24 -6.82 23.48
C SER A 439 -8.13 -7.59 24.80
N PRO A 440 -9.24 -7.99 25.46
CA PRO A 440 -9.20 -8.94 26.57
C PRO A 440 -8.47 -10.26 26.25
N GLN A 441 -8.22 -10.55 24.97
CA GLN A 441 -7.43 -11.71 24.48
C GLN A 441 -5.94 -11.38 24.24
N SER A 442 -5.52 -10.11 24.26
CA SER A 442 -4.14 -9.63 23.99
C SER A 442 -3.12 -9.94 25.09
N VAL A 443 -3.41 -10.88 25.99
CA VAL A 443 -2.62 -11.11 27.21
C VAL A 443 -1.20 -11.66 26.97
N GLN A 444 -0.78 -11.90 25.73
CA GLN A 444 0.49 -12.57 25.44
C GLN A 444 1.31 -11.85 24.35
N THR A 445 1.91 -10.70 24.71
CA THR A 445 2.69 -9.83 23.82
C THR A 445 4.12 -9.65 24.34
N ALA A 446 5.11 -9.75 23.45
CA ALA A 446 6.53 -9.59 23.75
C ALA A 446 7.09 -8.37 23.00
N VAL A 447 6.56 -7.17 23.31
CA VAL A 447 6.99 -5.95 22.65
C VAL A 447 8.31 -5.48 23.26
N LEU A 448 9.30 -5.24 22.41
CA LEU A 448 10.55 -4.59 22.79
C LEU A 448 10.60 -3.20 22.15
N VAL A 449 10.77 -2.16 22.96
CA VAL A 449 10.97 -0.79 22.48
C VAL A 449 12.36 -0.34 22.88
N THR A 450 13.12 0.16 21.93
CA THR A 450 14.49 0.65 22.14
C THR A 450 14.60 2.09 21.66
N THR A 451 15.31 2.94 22.40
CA THR A 451 15.54 4.34 22.03
C THR A 451 17.03 4.64 21.86
N SER A 452 17.35 5.72 21.13
CA SER A 452 18.73 6.21 20.98
C SER A 452 19.44 6.57 22.30
N GLN A 453 18.69 6.81 23.38
CA GLN A 453 19.24 7.04 24.72
C GLN A 453 19.61 5.73 25.45
N GLY A 454 19.44 4.58 24.79
CA GLY A 454 19.75 3.26 25.32
C GLY A 454 18.62 2.64 26.17
N SER A 455 17.52 3.36 26.38
CA SER A 455 16.38 2.83 27.14
C SER A 455 15.74 1.66 26.39
N ALA A 456 15.53 0.55 27.10
CA ALA A 456 14.81 -0.61 26.60
C ALA A 456 13.55 -0.84 27.44
N TYR A 457 12.39 -0.90 26.80
CA TYR A 457 11.11 -1.13 27.44
C TYR A 457 10.51 -2.45 26.96
N ILE A 458 9.94 -3.21 27.89
CA ILE A 458 9.27 -4.48 27.61
C ILE A 458 7.84 -4.47 28.16
N THR A 459 6.90 -5.08 27.44
CA THR A 459 5.53 -5.34 27.94
C THR A 459 5.52 -6.51 28.93
N GLY A 460 4.58 -6.48 29.89
CA GLY A 460 4.58 -7.28 31.14
C GLY A 460 4.36 -8.80 31.04
N ASP A 461 4.15 -9.41 32.22
CA ASP A 461 4.40 -10.82 32.60
C ASP A 461 3.56 -11.92 31.94
N HIS A 462 2.65 -11.60 31.03
CA HIS A 462 1.64 -12.55 30.56
C HIS A 462 1.93 -13.20 29.21
N GLY A 463 3.07 -12.89 28.55
CA GLY A 463 3.54 -13.66 27.38
C GLY A 463 4.87 -13.28 26.76
N ALA A 464 5.62 -12.32 27.32
CA ALA A 464 7.03 -12.14 26.97
C ALA A 464 7.86 -13.24 27.66
N HIS A 465 8.38 -14.20 26.88
CA HIS A 465 9.33 -15.17 27.44
C HIS A 465 10.70 -14.53 27.58
N LEU A 466 11.00 -14.02 28.79
CA LEU A 466 12.30 -13.46 29.11
C LEU A 466 13.28 -14.60 29.37
N ALA A 467 14.42 -14.59 28.68
CA ALA A 467 15.52 -15.50 28.93
C ALA A 467 16.67 -14.76 29.65
N PHE A 468 16.32 -14.04 30.72
CA PHE A 468 17.24 -13.33 31.61
C PHE A 468 16.52 -12.97 32.92
N ASP A 469 17.30 -12.63 33.96
CA ASP A 469 16.79 -12.06 35.21
C ASP A 469 16.47 -10.57 35.00
N ASP A 470 15.22 -10.20 35.25
CA ASP A 470 14.67 -8.87 35.05
C ASP A 470 14.54 -8.08 36.37
N ALA A 471 15.18 -8.51 37.46
CA ALA A 471 15.13 -7.84 38.76
C ALA A 471 15.57 -6.36 38.75
N GLU A 472 16.45 -5.98 37.82
CA GLU A 472 16.88 -4.57 37.65
C GLU A 472 15.97 -3.77 36.71
N CYS A 473 14.97 -4.39 36.10
CA CYS A 473 14.00 -3.70 35.27
C CYS A 473 12.91 -3.05 36.15
N ALA A 474 12.79 -1.73 36.09
CA ALA A 474 11.84 -0.96 36.91
C ALA A 474 10.50 -0.75 36.19
N PRO A 475 9.36 -0.68 36.91
CA PRO A 475 8.07 -0.32 36.30
C PRO A 475 8.15 1.00 35.51
N SER A 476 7.49 1.04 34.36
CA SER A 476 7.46 2.19 33.47
C SER A 476 6.04 2.49 32.99
N ALA A 477 5.78 3.78 32.76
CA ALA A 477 4.51 4.29 32.22
C ALA A 477 4.64 4.74 30.74
N VAL A 478 5.66 4.24 30.03
CA VAL A 478 5.83 4.54 28.59
C VAL A 478 4.73 3.91 27.75
N PHE A 479 4.20 2.77 28.17
CA PHE A 479 2.98 2.19 27.63
C PHE A 479 1.76 2.69 28.41
N SER A 480 0.58 2.65 27.77
CA SER A 480 -0.68 3.11 28.39
C SER A 480 -0.92 2.52 29.79
N GLU A 481 -1.73 3.19 30.62
CA GLU A 481 -2.08 2.75 31.99
C GLU A 481 -2.65 1.32 32.07
N HIS A 482 -3.10 0.76 30.95
CA HIS A 482 -3.69 -0.57 30.85
C HIS A 482 -2.70 -1.69 30.51
N THR A 483 -1.43 -1.37 30.21
CA THR A 483 -0.38 -2.35 29.87
C THR A 483 0.83 -2.16 30.77
N PRO A 484 1.03 -3.01 31.80
CA PRO A 484 2.22 -2.96 32.62
C PRO A 484 3.47 -3.08 31.75
N SER A 485 4.43 -2.18 31.95
CA SER A 485 5.70 -2.20 31.23
C SER A 485 6.88 -2.02 32.18
N ARG A 486 8.04 -2.52 31.78
CA ARG A 486 9.29 -2.36 32.54
C ARG A 486 10.35 -1.68 31.67
N ALA A 487 11.10 -0.78 32.27
CA ALA A 487 12.31 -0.20 31.72
C ALA A 487 13.53 -0.96 32.25
N CYS A 488 14.32 -1.56 31.36
CA CYS A 488 15.52 -2.30 31.70
C CYS A 488 16.79 -1.44 31.47
N PRO A 489 17.89 -1.74 32.19
CA PRO A 489 19.16 -1.04 32.00
C PRO A 489 19.67 -1.11 30.54
N PRO A 490 20.22 -0.02 29.98
CA PRO A 490 20.83 -0.03 28.65
C PRO A 490 21.95 -1.08 28.49
N SER A 491 22.65 -1.38 29.58
CA SER A 491 23.71 -2.40 29.63
C SER A 491 23.23 -3.80 29.27
N TYR A 492 21.93 -4.08 29.35
CA TYR A 492 21.40 -5.40 29.01
C TYR A 492 21.46 -5.69 27.51
N GLY A 493 21.48 -4.65 26.66
CA GLY A 493 21.53 -4.84 25.20
C GLY A 493 20.44 -5.77 24.68
N LEU A 494 19.20 -5.57 25.14
CA LEU A 494 18.08 -6.47 24.86
C LEU A 494 17.81 -6.62 23.37
N ARG A 495 17.47 -7.84 22.95
CA ARG A 495 17.09 -8.18 21.58
C ARG A 495 16.03 -9.27 21.56
N GLN A 496 15.29 -9.35 20.46
CA GLN A 496 14.34 -10.42 20.21
C GLN A 496 15.03 -11.63 19.59
N LEU A 497 14.71 -12.81 20.11
CA LEU A 497 15.05 -14.11 19.54
C LEU A 497 13.77 -14.75 19.00
N ILE A 498 13.79 -15.06 17.71
CA ILE A 498 12.69 -15.70 17.00
C ILE A 498 13.22 -16.99 16.38
N ILE A 499 12.62 -18.13 16.73
CA ILE A 499 12.99 -19.43 16.17
C ILE A 499 11.77 -20.04 15.52
N TYR A 500 11.75 -20.03 14.18
CA TYR A 500 10.73 -20.75 13.41
C TYR A 500 10.97 -22.26 13.51
N SER A 501 9.99 -23.00 14.02
CA SER A 501 10.13 -24.45 14.24
C SER A 501 8.77 -25.13 14.20
N ALA A 502 8.77 -26.44 13.90
CA ALA A 502 7.66 -27.29 14.29
C ALA A 502 7.58 -27.40 15.83
N ASP A 503 6.44 -27.85 16.35
CA ASP A 503 6.30 -28.12 17.78
C ASP A 503 7.31 -29.20 18.22
N ARG A 504 8.19 -28.84 19.16
CA ARG A 504 9.17 -29.72 19.80
C ARG A 504 8.97 -29.78 21.32
N GLY A 505 7.83 -29.31 21.84
CA GLY A 505 7.64 -29.02 23.26
C GLY A 505 8.34 -27.73 23.67
N ASP A 506 8.56 -27.55 24.97
CA ASP A 506 9.25 -26.37 25.50
C ASP A 506 10.75 -26.36 25.13
N LEU A 507 11.24 -25.23 24.63
CA LEU A 507 12.65 -24.99 24.35
C LEU A 507 13.35 -24.48 25.60
N SER A 508 14.46 -25.12 25.96
CA SER A 508 15.32 -24.66 27.05
C SER A 508 16.41 -23.71 26.52
N ILE A 509 16.47 -22.48 27.05
CA ILE A 509 17.56 -21.53 26.78
C ILE A 509 18.44 -21.42 28.01
N THR A 510 19.72 -21.78 27.85
CA THR A 510 20.76 -21.57 28.88
C THR A 510 21.55 -20.32 28.55
N VAL A 511 21.66 -19.40 29.51
CA VAL A 511 22.45 -18.17 29.37
C VAL A 511 23.80 -18.28 30.06
N ASP A 512 24.72 -17.38 29.70
CA ASP A 512 26.00 -17.25 30.38
C ASP A 512 25.80 -17.03 31.89
N GLY A 513 26.45 -17.88 32.70
CA GLY A 513 26.18 -18.00 34.14
C GLY A 513 25.37 -19.25 34.54
N GLY A 514 24.88 -20.03 33.57
CA GLY A 514 24.29 -21.36 33.79
C GLY A 514 22.81 -21.36 34.18
N ALA A 515 22.16 -20.19 34.22
CA ALA A 515 20.71 -20.10 34.40
C ALA A 515 19.98 -20.59 33.14
N THR A 516 18.84 -21.26 33.35
CA THR A 516 18.07 -21.88 32.28
C THR A 516 16.62 -21.41 32.33
N TYR A 517 16.09 -21.03 31.17
CA TYR A 517 14.73 -20.52 30.98
C TYR A 517 13.96 -21.44 30.02
N SER A 518 12.69 -21.71 30.34
CA SER A 518 11.80 -22.51 29.48
C SER A 518 10.98 -21.60 28.58
N ILE A 519 11.03 -21.82 27.28
CA ILE A 519 10.30 -21.07 26.26
C ILE A 519 9.29 -22.03 25.62
N PRO A 520 7.99 -21.86 25.88
CA PRO A 520 6.98 -22.74 25.31
C PRO A 520 6.84 -22.54 23.81
N PHE A 521 6.42 -23.60 23.12
CA PHE A 521 6.07 -23.51 21.71
C PHE A 521 4.83 -22.63 21.53
N GLN A 522 4.90 -21.67 20.62
CA GLN A 522 3.76 -20.85 20.25
C GLN A 522 3.07 -21.44 19.01
N ASP A 523 2.01 -22.21 19.28
CA ASP A 523 1.09 -22.70 18.24
C ASP A 523 0.05 -21.64 17.85
N ARG A 524 0.51 -20.42 17.56
CA ARG A 524 -0.35 -19.40 17.00
C ARG A 524 -0.42 -19.63 15.50
N ALA A 525 -1.33 -20.52 15.09
CA ALA A 525 -1.78 -20.53 13.72
C ALA A 525 -2.37 -19.15 13.43
N VAL A 526 -1.60 -18.31 12.74
CA VAL A 526 -2.19 -17.15 12.10
C VAL A 526 -3.28 -17.74 11.19
N ARG A 527 -4.54 -17.34 11.42
CA ARG A 527 -5.66 -18.01 10.76
C ARG A 527 -5.47 -17.93 9.25
N ASN A 528 -5.84 -19.02 8.60
CA ASN A 528 -5.70 -19.30 7.18
C ASN A 528 -6.56 -18.35 6.34
N ASP A 529 -6.20 -17.06 6.32
CA ASP A 529 -6.82 -16.03 5.49
C ASP A 529 -6.00 -15.75 4.22
N GLY A 530 -4.87 -16.45 4.04
CA GLY A 530 -3.93 -16.26 2.93
C GLY A 530 -2.82 -15.26 3.23
N PHE A 531 -2.78 -14.66 4.43
CA PHE A 531 -1.89 -13.52 4.72
C PHE A 531 -0.63 -13.90 5.51
N SER A 532 -0.47 -15.16 5.98
CA SER A 532 0.49 -15.47 7.05
C SER A 532 1.15 -16.85 6.92
N SER A 533 2.49 -16.88 6.77
CA SER A 533 3.30 -18.06 6.39
C SER A 533 2.93 -18.79 5.08
N ASP A 534 1.64 -18.92 4.78
CA ASP A 534 1.12 -19.39 3.51
C ASP A 534 1.36 -18.37 2.39
N ALA A 535 1.69 -17.11 2.68
CA ALA A 535 2.10 -16.14 1.65
C ALA A 535 3.39 -16.58 0.90
N TYR A 536 4.28 -17.35 1.54
CA TYR A 536 5.47 -17.91 0.87
C TYR A 536 5.21 -19.30 0.27
N GLY A 537 4.24 -20.05 0.82
CA GLY A 537 3.82 -21.34 0.27
C GLY A 537 2.95 -21.20 -0.98
N SER A 538 1.99 -20.26 -0.97
CA SER A 538 1.04 -20.01 -2.06
C SER A 538 1.63 -19.30 -3.28
N THR A 539 2.84 -18.75 -3.14
CA THR A 539 3.58 -18.07 -4.23
C THR A 539 4.49 -19.00 -5.01
N LEU A 540 4.64 -20.25 -4.59
CA LEU A 540 5.33 -21.28 -5.34
C LEU A 540 4.29 -22.25 -5.93
N PRO A 541 4.22 -22.45 -7.26
CA PRO A 541 3.23 -23.32 -7.89
C PRO A 541 3.26 -24.78 -7.40
N SER A 542 4.38 -25.21 -6.83
CA SER A 542 4.60 -26.58 -6.33
C SER A 542 4.34 -26.73 -4.82
N CYS A 543 3.87 -25.69 -4.15
CA CYS A 543 3.69 -25.66 -2.71
C CYS A 543 2.22 -25.50 -2.31
N SER A 544 1.72 -26.45 -1.50
CA SER A 544 0.44 -26.33 -0.82
C SER A 544 0.64 -26.36 0.68
N ALA A 545 -0.26 -25.70 1.42
CA ALA A 545 -0.29 -25.76 2.89
C ALA A 545 -0.52 -27.21 3.40
N ASP A 546 -1.10 -28.07 2.56
CA ASP A 546 -1.45 -29.46 2.89
C ASP A 546 -0.30 -30.47 2.67
N ASP A 547 0.72 -30.14 1.86
CA ASP A 547 1.92 -30.97 1.66
C ASP A 547 3.22 -30.15 1.73
N PRO A 548 3.64 -29.76 2.94
CA PRO A 548 4.86 -28.98 3.14
C PRO A 548 6.14 -29.79 2.88
N HIS A 549 6.07 -31.12 2.74
CA HIS A 549 7.25 -31.98 2.61
C HIS A 549 7.90 -31.90 1.22
N GLY A 550 7.14 -31.51 0.18
CA GLY A 550 7.66 -31.21 -1.15
C GLY A 550 8.33 -29.83 -1.26
N CYS A 551 8.10 -28.93 -0.29
CA CYS A 551 8.51 -27.54 -0.34
C CYS A 551 9.83 -27.30 0.38
N ARG A 552 10.92 -27.31 -0.39
CA ARG A 552 12.27 -27.08 0.13
C ARG A 552 12.44 -25.75 0.88
N ASN A 553 11.57 -24.76 0.69
CA ASN A 553 11.68 -23.41 1.27
C ASN A 553 10.47 -22.99 2.14
N TYR A 554 9.65 -23.94 2.61
CA TYR A 554 8.48 -23.62 3.44
C TYR A 554 8.89 -23.25 4.87
N MET A 555 8.50 -22.06 5.34
CA MET A 555 8.66 -21.62 6.73
C MET A 555 7.29 -21.49 7.40
N ARG A 556 7.09 -22.20 8.52
CA ARG A 556 5.91 -22.02 9.37
C ARG A 556 6.08 -20.74 10.19
N ALA A 557 5.07 -19.86 10.23
CA ALA A 557 5.06 -18.70 11.14
C ALA A 557 4.65 -19.11 12.56
N LYS A 558 5.25 -20.19 13.05
CA LYS A 558 5.08 -20.76 14.39
C LYS A 558 6.45 -21.11 14.93
N GLY A 559 6.57 -21.14 16.25
CA GLY A 559 7.87 -21.44 16.87
C GLY A 559 8.02 -20.86 18.26
N TYR A 560 9.23 -20.43 18.56
CA TYR A 560 9.63 -19.93 19.87
C TYR A 560 10.00 -18.47 19.77
N VAL A 561 9.51 -17.69 20.73
CA VAL A 561 9.76 -16.25 20.83
C VAL A 561 10.30 -15.96 22.22
N ALA A 562 11.42 -15.24 22.29
CA ALA A 562 12.01 -14.83 23.56
C ALA A 562 12.67 -13.46 23.46
N ILE A 563 12.79 -12.76 24.58
CA ILE A 563 13.68 -11.59 24.70
C ILE A 563 14.94 -12.05 25.44
N VAL A 564 16.10 -11.78 24.85
CA VAL A 564 17.41 -12.16 25.38
C VAL A 564 18.25 -10.90 25.63
N LYS A 565 19.15 -10.97 26.60
CA LYS A 565 20.21 -9.95 26.80
C LYS A 565 21.45 -10.30 25.98
N ASN A 566 22.28 -9.31 25.67
CA ASN A 566 23.59 -9.57 25.07
C ASN A 566 24.49 -10.36 26.05
N ALA A 567 25.35 -11.20 25.50
CA ALA A 567 26.41 -11.85 26.29
C ALA A 567 27.34 -10.75 26.83
N SER A 568 27.64 -10.82 28.12
CA SER A 568 28.55 -9.91 28.82
C SER A 568 30.01 -10.18 28.49
#